data_AF-A0A4Q1VV03-F1
#
_entry.id   AF-A0A4Q1VV03-F1
#
_cell.length_a   1.000
_cell.length_b   1.000
_cell.length_c   1.000
_cell.angle_alpha   90.00
_cell.angle_beta   90.00
_cell.angle_gamma   90.00
#
_symmetry.space_group_name_H-M   'P 1'
#
loop_
_entity.id
_entity.type
_entity.pdbx_description
1 polymer ?
#
loop_
_entity_poly.entity_id
_entity_poly.type
_entity_poly.pdbx_seq_one_letter_code
_entity_poly.pdbx_strand_id
1 'polypeptide(L)'
;MSHHSSELISFVLPISHRAPPTGKALRERLLLQMDEAAMLAGLARLSGRSTSSIAWLLQQDMIVPGGLLRAAIEVDRKNQIALRHERSMSITPR
;
A
#
# COMPACT_ATOMS: atom_id res chain seq x y z
N MET A 1 21.95 37.27 -1.81
CA MET A 1 21.69 35.94 -2.41
C MET A 1 21.22 35.03 -1.29
N SER A 2 19.93 34.72 -1.25
CA SER A 2 19.35 33.84 -0.24
C SER A 2 18.87 32.57 -0.92
N HIS A 3 19.67 31.52 -0.81
CA HIS A 3 19.29 30.17 -1.23
C HIS A 3 18.42 29.58 -0.12
N HIS A 4 17.10 29.79 -0.18
CA HIS A 4 16.20 28.95 0.57
C HIS A 4 16.04 27.64 -0.19
N SER A 5 16.74 26.62 0.31
CA SER A 5 16.63 25.23 -0.08
C SER A 5 15.15 24.84 -0.12
N SER A 6 14.68 24.53 -1.32
CA SER A 6 13.36 23.96 -1.55
C SER A 6 13.37 22.57 -0.92
N GLU A 7 12.91 22.49 0.33
CA GLU A 7 12.64 21.20 0.98
C GLU A 7 11.59 20.48 0.12
N LEU A 8 12.04 19.44 -0.58
CA LEU A 8 11.18 18.47 -1.24
C LEU A 8 10.43 17.69 -0.15
N ILE A 9 9.41 18.34 0.42
CA ILE A 9 8.41 17.68 1.25
C ILE A 9 7.74 16.67 0.31
N SER A 10 8.11 15.40 0.48
CA SER A 10 7.44 14.25 -0.11
C SER A 10 6.00 14.24 0.41
N PHE A 11 5.14 15.01 -0.25
CA PHE A 11 3.71 14.95 -0.08
C PHE A 11 3.25 13.61 -0.65
N VAL A 12 3.39 12.56 0.14
CA VAL A 12 2.48 11.42 0.08
C VAL A 12 1.11 12.02 0.36
N LEU A 13 0.38 12.36 -0.70
CA LEU A 13 -0.97 12.88 -0.59
C LEU A 13 -1.77 11.92 0.30
N PRO A 14 -2.31 12.38 1.45
CA PRO A 14 -3.25 11.55 2.19
C PRO A 14 -4.39 11.19 1.26
N ILE A 15 -4.85 9.94 1.33
CA ILE A 15 -5.98 9.45 0.53
C ILE A 15 -7.14 10.43 0.75
N SER A 16 -7.39 11.27 -0.26
CA SER A 16 -8.27 12.43 -0.15
C SER A 16 -9.72 11.97 0.04
N HIS A 17 -10.39 12.58 1.02
CA HIS A 17 -11.65 12.18 1.64
C HIS A 17 -12.92 12.13 0.75
N ARG A 18 -12.84 12.10 -0.59
CA ARG A 18 -14.04 12.29 -1.44
C ARG A 18 -14.56 11.09 -2.23
N ALA A 19 -13.80 10.00 -2.31
CA ALA A 19 -14.33 8.75 -2.87
C ALA A 19 -13.58 7.55 -2.28
N PRO A 20 -14.26 6.42 -2.04
CA PRO A 20 -13.56 5.17 -1.70
C PRO A 20 -12.58 4.80 -2.83
N PRO A 21 -11.41 4.21 -2.51
CA PRO A 21 -10.35 4.00 -3.49
C PRO A 21 -10.79 3.07 -4.62
N THR A 22 -10.33 3.35 -5.84
CA THR A 22 -10.48 2.42 -6.96
C THR A 22 -9.43 1.32 -6.88
N GLY A 23 -9.64 0.24 -7.65
CA GLY A 23 -8.67 -0.85 -7.75
C GLY A 23 -7.27 -0.37 -8.15
N LYS A 24 -7.19 0.50 -9.16
CA LYS A 24 -5.94 1.10 -9.63
C LYS A 24 -5.25 1.92 -8.54
N ALA A 25 -5.98 2.84 -7.90
CA ALA A 25 -5.43 3.68 -6.84
C ALA A 25 -4.93 2.84 -5.66
N LEU A 26 -5.65 1.76 -5.32
CA LEU A 26 -5.23 0.83 -4.26
C LEU A 26 -3.95 0.08 -4.64
N ARG A 27 -3.84 -0.40 -5.88
CA ARG A 27 -2.64 -1.09 -6.40
C ARG A 27 -1.42 -0.17 -6.35
N GLU A 28 -1.53 1.02 -6.92
CA GLU A 28 -0.44 2.01 -6.94
C GLU A 28 0.04 2.30 -5.52
N ARG A 29 -0.89 2.50 -4.58
CA ARG A 29 -0.54 2.76 -3.18
C ARG A 29 0.24 1.62 -2.53
N LEU A 30 -0.18 0.37 -2.74
CA LEU A 30 0.46 -0.79 -2.12
C LEU A 30 1.83 -1.09 -2.74
N LEU A 31 1.97 -0.97 -4.06
CA LEU A 31 3.23 -1.22 -4.77
C LEU A 31 4.36 -0.25 -4.39
N LEU A 32 4.04 0.92 -3.82
CA LEU A 32 5.05 1.81 -3.24
C LEU A 32 5.78 1.21 -2.03
N GLN A 33 5.22 0.17 -1.41
CA GLN A 33 5.72 -0.35 -0.13
C GLN A 33 5.95 -1.85 -0.10
N MET A 34 5.47 -2.61 -1.09
CA MET A 34 5.62 -4.06 -1.14
C MET A 34 5.69 -4.58 -2.58
N ASP A 35 6.31 -5.74 -2.74
CA ASP A 35 6.36 -6.45 -4.02
C ASP A 35 4.96 -6.89 -4.49
N GLU A 36 4.77 -6.92 -5.82
CA GLU A 36 3.49 -7.24 -6.44
C GLU A 36 3.03 -8.67 -6.14
N ALA A 37 3.93 -9.65 -6.18
CA ALA A 37 3.55 -11.05 -5.93
C ALA A 37 3.14 -11.25 -4.47
N ALA A 38 3.87 -10.63 -3.53
CA ALA A 38 3.54 -10.65 -2.11
C ALA A 38 2.20 -9.95 -1.82
N MET A 39 1.96 -8.80 -2.45
CA MET A 39 0.68 -8.07 -2.37
C MET A 39 -0.47 -8.95 -2.83
N LEU A 40 -0.39 -9.51 -4.04
CA LEU A 40 -1.47 -10.32 -4.64
C LEU A 40 -1.78 -11.55 -3.80
N ALA A 41 -0.75 -12.26 -3.31
CA ALA A 41 -0.92 -13.43 -2.46
C ALA A 41 -1.58 -13.07 -1.11
N GLY A 42 -1.14 -11.97 -0.48
CA GLY A 42 -1.71 -11.49 0.78
C GLY A 42 -3.18 -11.10 0.65
N LEU A 43 -3.52 -10.35 -0.41
CA LEU A 43 -4.88 -9.92 -0.70
C LEU A 43 -5.80 -11.10 -1.03
N ALA A 44 -5.36 -12.04 -1.87
CA ALA A 44 -6.12 -13.23 -2.21
C ALA A 44 -6.48 -14.05 -0.97
N ARG A 45 -5.47 -14.33 -0.12
CA ARG A 45 -5.64 -15.09 1.12
C ARG A 45 -6.62 -14.44 2.08
N LEU A 46 -6.51 -13.13 2.30
CA LEU A 46 -7.32 -12.42 3.30
C LEU A 46 -8.73 -12.07 2.81
N SER A 47 -8.90 -11.87 1.51
CA SER A 47 -10.22 -11.59 0.92
C SER A 47 -11.01 -12.84 0.54
N GLY A 48 -10.39 -14.02 0.58
CA GLY A 48 -10.99 -15.29 0.15
C GLY A 48 -11.19 -15.40 -1.37
N ARG A 49 -10.48 -14.60 -2.16
CA ARG A 49 -10.59 -14.53 -3.62
C ARG A 49 -9.38 -15.16 -4.29
N SER A 50 -9.52 -15.59 -5.53
CA SER A 50 -8.39 -16.03 -6.34
C SER A 50 -7.46 -14.86 -6.65
N THR A 51 -6.17 -15.14 -6.83
CA THR A 51 -5.17 -14.14 -7.24
C THR A 51 -5.53 -13.47 -8.56
N SER A 52 -6.07 -14.21 -9.53
CA SER A 52 -6.56 -13.66 -10.80
C SER A 52 -7.72 -12.68 -10.62
N SER A 53 -8.66 -12.97 -9.71
CA SER A 53 -9.77 -12.05 -9.39
C SER A 53 -9.25 -10.77 -8.76
N ILE A 54 -8.27 -10.87 -7.86
CA ILE A 54 -7.62 -9.69 -7.26
C ILE A 54 -6.88 -8.88 -8.31
N ALA A 55 -6.05 -9.53 -9.13
CA ALA A 55 -5.29 -8.86 -10.19
C ALA A 55 -6.23 -8.11 -11.15
N TRP A 56 -7.35 -8.73 -11.54
CA TRP A 56 -8.36 -8.08 -12.36
C TRP A 56 -8.98 -6.87 -11.64
N LEU A 57 -9.43 -7.03 -10.39
CA LEU A 57 -10.04 -5.94 -9.60
C LEU A 57 -9.10 -4.75 -9.43
N LEU A 58 -7.81 -5.00 -9.20
CA LEU A 58 -6.78 -3.98 -9.04
C LEU A 58 -6.42 -3.22 -10.34
N GLN A 59 -6.89 -3.70 -11.49
CA GLN A 59 -6.77 -2.99 -12.78
C GLN A 59 -7.99 -2.12 -13.09
N GLN A 60 -9.08 -2.26 -12.32
CA GLN A 60 -10.32 -1.55 -12.59
C GLN A 60 -10.30 -0.15 -12.00
N ASP A 61 -10.93 0.78 -12.71
CA ASP A 61 -11.23 2.13 -12.22
C ASP A 61 -12.58 2.18 -11.48
N MET A 62 -12.92 1.08 -10.81
CA MET A 62 -14.12 0.95 -9.99
C MET A 62 -13.74 0.93 -8.53
N ILE A 63 -14.68 1.37 -7.68
CA ILE A 63 -14.56 1.29 -6.22
C ILE A 63 -14.29 -0.16 -5.83
N VAL A 64 -13.26 -0.37 -5.01
CA VAL A 64 -12.93 -1.72 -4.55
C VAL A 64 -14.02 -2.30 -3.64
N PRO A 65 -14.31 -3.61 -3.73
CA PRO A 65 -15.22 -4.27 -2.79
C PRO A 65 -14.71 -4.12 -1.35
N GLY A 66 -15.63 -3.89 -0.39
CA GLY A 66 -15.27 -3.67 1.02
C GLY A 66 -14.42 -4.78 1.65
N GLY A 67 -14.65 -6.05 1.27
CA GLY A 67 -13.82 -7.17 1.72
C GLY A 67 -12.37 -7.10 1.21
N LEU A 68 -12.16 -6.62 -0.01
CA LEU A 68 -10.83 -6.39 -0.57
C LEU A 68 -10.15 -5.19 0.11
N LEU A 69 -10.90 -4.11 0.36
CA LEU A 69 -10.38 -2.95 1.08
C LEU A 69 -9.91 -3.33 2.49
N ARG A 70 -10.72 -4.12 3.22
CA ARG A 70 -10.33 -4.63 4.54
C ARG A 70 -9.08 -5.50 4.48
N ALA A 71 -8.98 -6.38 3.48
CA ALA A 71 -7.78 -7.19 3.27
C ALA A 71 -6.55 -6.31 3.03
N ALA A 72 -6.67 -5.26 2.20
CA ALA A 72 -5.57 -4.35 1.90
C ALA A 72 -5.09 -3.57 3.14
N ILE A 73 -6.02 -3.08 3.98
CA ILE A 73 -5.67 -2.42 5.26
C ILE A 73 -4.85 -3.38 6.15
N GLU A 74 -5.23 -4.65 6.19
CA GLU A 74 -4.55 -5.65 7.02
C GLU A 74 -3.18 -6.06 6.46
N VAL A 75 -3.03 -6.16 5.13
CA VAL A 75 -1.74 -6.38 4.47
C VAL A 75 -0.80 -5.20 4.73
N ASP A 76 -1.28 -3.97 4.52
CA ASP A 76 -0.51 -2.74 4.73
C ASP A 76 -0.02 -2.63 6.17
N ARG A 77 -0.91 -2.87 7.15
CA ARG A 77 -0.55 -2.91 8.57
C ARG A 77 0.59 -3.90 8.85
N LYS A 78 0.51 -5.12 8.32
CA LYS A 78 1.55 -6.16 8.51
C LYS A 78 2.87 -5.74 7.88
N ASN A 79 2.82 -5.16 6.69
CA ASN A 79 4.01 -4.67 6.00
C ASN A 79 4.70 -3.55 6.79
N GLN A 80 3.94 -2.60 7.33
CA GLN A 80 4.48 -1.52 8.16
C GLN A 80 5.12 -2.04 9.46
N ILE A 81 4.54 -3.08 10.07
CA ILE A 81 5.12 -3.72 11.26
C ILE A 81 6.46 -4.39 10.90
N ALA A 82 6.51 -5.13 9.79
CA ALA A 82 7.74 -5.78 9.31
C ALA A 82 8.85 -4.75 9.02
N LEU A 83 8.53 -3.67 8.29
CA LEU A 83 9.46 -2.59 7.96
C LEU A 83 10.00 -1.88 9.21
N ARG A 84 9.16 -1.68 10.24
CA ARG A 84 9.62 -1.10 11.52
C ARG A 84 10.56 -2.03 12.27
N HIS A 85 10.30 -3.33 12.21
CA HIS A 85 11.14 -4.33 12.84
C HIS A 85 12.53 -4.40 12.19
N GLU A 86 12.60 -4.43 10.85
CA GLU A 86 13.85 -4.40 10.09
C GLU A 86 14.66 -3.13 10.39
N ARG A 87 14.01 -1.96 10.41
CA ARG A 87 14.67 -0.69 10.77
C ARG A 87 15.18 -0.66 12.20
N SER A 88 14.53 -1.36 13.13
CA SER A 88 14.98 -1.39 14.53
C SER A 88 16.20 -2.30 14.72
N MET A 89 16.33 -3.36 13.92
CA MET A 89 17.46 -4.30 13.96
C MET A 89 18.74 -3.70 13.36
N SER A 90 18.63 -2.80 12.39
CA SER A 90 19.78 -2.14 11.76
C SER A 90 20.42 -1.03 12.61
N ILE A 91 19.79 -0.60 13.71
CA ILE A 91 20.29 0.47 14.60
C ILE A 91 21.10 -0.13 15.78
N THR A 92 21.71 -1.30 15.62
CA THR A 92 22.68 -1.78 16.61
C THR A 92 24.03 -1.10 16.31
N PRO A 93 24.49 -0.10 17.09
CA PRO A 93 25.83 0.44 16.90
C PRO A 93 26.81 -0.62 17.39
N ARG A 94 27.81 -0.96 16.57
CA ARG A 94 29.03 -1.57 17.07
C ARG A 94 29.86 -0.54 17.82
#